data_AF-A0A925NE28-F1
#
_entry.id   AF-A0A925NE28-F1
#
_cell.length_a   1.000
_cell.length_b   1.000
_cell.length_c   1.000
_cell.angle_alpha   90.00
_cell.angle_beta   90.00
_cell.angle_gamma   90.00
#
_symmetry.space_group_name_H-M   'P 1'
#
loop_
_entity.id
_entity.type
_entity.pdbx_description
1 polymer ?
#
loop_
_entity_poly.entity_id
_entity_poly.type
_entity_poly.pdbx_seq_one_letter_code
_entity_poly.pdbx_strand_id
1 'polypeptide(L)'
;MKTVEYLMHQKWMRSTVLFFSIILLLQASFLNQEASSRTNEIQNFDNLYFQALVNSSARQYKEALPKLEAANKLRPNDADCLEAIASTYIHLRKHGQAIPFARKAAALDKEFEQPRLNLATALLATG
;
A
#
# COMPACT_ATOMS: atom_id res chain seq x y z
N MET A 1 -60.86 -6.44 -21.72
CA MET A 1 -59.59 -5.85 -22.23
C MET A 1 -58.79 -5.10 -21.16
N LYS A 2 -59.37 -4.19 -20.37
CA LYS A 2 -58.62 -3.36 -19.39
C LYS A 2 -57.81 -4.12 -18.31
N THR A 3 -58.24 -5.31 -17.91
CA THR A 3 -57.55 -6.13 -16.88
C THR A 3 -56.26 -6.77 -17.38
N VAL A 4 -56.18 -7.12 -18.67
CA VAL A 4 -54.98 -7.75 -19.25
C VAL A 4 -53.86 -6.71 -19.42
N GLU A 5 -54.18 -5.50 -19.88
CA GLU A 5 -53.23 -4.37 -19.97
C GLU A 5 -52.70 -3.96 -18.60
N TYR A 6 -53.56 -3.91 -17.57
CA TYR A 6 -53.13 -3.62 -16.20
C TYR A 6 -52.16 -4.67 -15.65
N LEU A 7 -52.47 -5.97 -15.85
CA LEU A 7 -51.59 -7.07 -15.44
C LEU A 7 -50.27 -7.07 -16.23
N MET A 8 -50.29 -6.72 -17.52
CA MET A 8 -49.08 -6.55 -18.31
C MET A 8 -48.23 -5.40 -17.75
N HIS A 9 -48.81 -4.21 -17.55
CA HIS A 9 -48.10 -3.05 -17.00
C HIS A 9 -47.49 -3.33 -15.62
N GLN A 10 -48.21 -4.03 -14.73
CA GLN A 10 -47.68 -4.44 -13.43
C GLN A 10 -46.50 -5.43 -13.53
N LYS A 11 -46.52 -6.34 -14.50
CA LYS A 11 -45.38 -7.26 -14.75
C LYS A 11 -44.16 -6.49 -15.25
N TRP A 12 -44.32 -5.60 -16.22
CA TRP A 12 -43.23 -4.75 -16.73
C TRP A 12 -42.63 -3.87 -15.62
N MET A 13 -43.49 -3.23 -14.82
CA MET A 13 -43.06 -2.39 -13.69
C MET A 13 -42.28 -3.19 -12.63
N ARG A 14 -42.70 -4.42 -12.32
CA ARG A 14 -41.96 -5.31 -11.42
C ARG A 14 -40.61 -5.72 -12.01
N SER A 15 -40.58 -6.05 -13.31
CA SER A 15 -39.33 -6.41 -14.00
C SER A 15 -38.32 -5.25 -14.01
N THR A 16 -38.76 -4.01 -14.22
CA THR A 16 -37.86 -2.85 -14.16
C THR A 16 -37.33 -2.58 -12.77
N VAL A 17 -38.18 -2.67 -11.74
CA VAL A 17 -37.74 -2.51 -10.34
C VAL A 17 -36.73 -3.59 -9.95
N LEU A 18 -36.99 -4.84 -10.34
CA LEU A 18 -36.06 -5.94 -10.10
C LEU A 18 -34.71 -5.70 -10.79
N PHE A 19 -34.72 -5.24 -12.04
CA PHE A 19 -33.50 -4.91 -12.78
C PHE A 19 -32.66 -3.83 -12.08
N PHE A 20 -33.27 -2.72 -11.67
CA PHE A 20 -32.56 -1.67 -10.92
C PHE A 20 -32.09 -2.15 -9.53
N SER A 21 -32.87 -2.99 -8.85
CA SER A 21 -32.47 -3.55 -7.56
C SER A 21 -31.25 -4.47 -7.69
N ILE A 22 -31.17 -5.28 -8.75
CA ILE A 22 -30.02 -6.13 -9.03
C ILE A 22 -28.80 -5.26 -9.34
N ILE A 23 -28.94 -4.21 -10.15
CA ILE A 23 -27.84 -3.27 -10.43
C ILE A 23 -27.34 -2.62 -9.14
N LEU A 24 -28.24 -2.15 -8.27
CA LEU A 24 -27.88 -1.53 -7.00
C LEU A 24 -27.10 -2.51 -6.10
N LEU A 25 -27.54 -3.77 -6.02
CA LEU A 25 -26.86 -4.82 -5.25
C LEU A 25 -25.48 -5.16 -5.82
N LEU A 26 -25.36 -5.26 -7.15
CA LEU A 26 -24.08 -5.51 -7.81
C LEU A 26 -23.09 -4.35 -7.56
N GLN A 27 -23.55 -3.11 -7.71
CA GLN A 27 -22.75 -1.92 -7.40
C GLN A 27 -22.29 -1.91 -5.93
N ALA A 28 -23.19 -2.21 -4.98
CA ALA A 28 -22.85 -2.27 -3.57
C ALA A 28 -21.81 -3.38 -3.26
N SER A 29 -21.96 -4.57 -3.87
CA SER A 29 -20.99 -5.66 -3.69
C SER A 29 -19.59 -5.31 -4.24
N PHE A 30 -19.53 -4.66 -5.40
CA PHE A 30 -18.26 -4.25 -6.02
C PHE A 30 -17.54 -3.20 -5.17
N LEU A 31 -18.27 -2.16 -4.70
CA LEU A 31 -17.70 -1.14 -3.81
C LEU A 31 -17.20 -1.76 -2.49
N ASN A 32 -17.94 -2.71 -1.92
CA ASN A 32 -17.52 -3.37 -0.68
C ASN A 32 -16.26 -4.24 -0.89
N GLN A 33 -16.16 -4.92 -2.05
CA GLN A 33 -14.97 -5.69 -2.41
C GLN A 33 -13.73 -4.79 -2.62
N GLU A 34 -13.90 -3.66 -3.30
CA GLU A 34 -12.81 -2.69 -3.53
C GLU A 34 -12.37 -1.99 -2.23
N ALA A 35 -13.32 -1.66 -1.35
CA ALA A 35 -13.00 -1.14 -0.01
C ALA A 35 -12.22 -2.19 0.80
N SER A 36 -12.66 -3.46 0.78
CA SER A 36 -11.99 -4.56 1.47
C SER A 36 -10.59 -4.84 0.92
N SER A 37 -10.40 -4.76 -0.41
CA SER A 37 -9.08 -4.95 -1.03
C SER A 37 -8.14 -3.82 -0.64
N ARG A 38 -8.60 -2.56 -0.66
CA ARG A 38 -7.82 -1.40 -0.21
C ARG A 38 -7.42 -1.51 1.27
N THR A 39 -8.35 -1.89 2.15
CA THR A 39 -8.03 -2.07 3.57
C THR A 39 -7.03 -3.20 3.78
N ASN A 40 -7.15 -4.30 3.03
CA ASN A 40 -6.21 -5.41 3.10
C ASN A 40 -4.80 -5.00 2.64
N GLU A 41 -4.67 -4.21 1.56
CA GLU A 41 -3.38 -3.69 1.11
C GLU A 41 -2.74 -2.74 2.13
N ILE A 42 -3.54 -1.84 2.71
CA ILE A 42 -3.08 -0.92 3.76
C ILE A 42 -2.60 -1.70 4.98
N GLN A 43 -3.42 -2.61 5.51
CA GLN A 43 -3.07 -3.43 6.67
C GLN A 43 -1.87 -4.34 6.41
N ASN A 44 -1.75 -4.89 5.20
CA ASN A 44 -0.62 -5.72 4.84
C ASN A 44 0.69 -4.91 4.82
N PHE A 45 0.65 -3.67 4.30
CA PHE A 45 1.79 -2.76 4.40
C PHE A 45 2.13 -2.46 5.87
N ASP A 46 1.14 -2.02 6.66
CA ASP A 46 1.38 -1.58 8.03
C ASP A 46 1.94 -2.73 8.88
N ASN A 47 1.45 -3.96 8.69
CA ASN A 47 1.95 -5.14 9.36
C ASN A 47 3.39 -5.49 8.95
N LEU A 48 3.70 -5.50 7.65
CA LEU A 48 5.05 -5.76 7.16
C LEU A 48 6.05 -4.71 7.65
N TYR A 49 5.65 -3.44 7.58
CA TYR A 49 6.45 -2.31 8.03
C TYR A 49 6.69 -2.36 9.54
N PHE A 50 5.65 -2.58 10.35
CA PHE A 50 5.78 -2.70 11.79
C PHE A 50 6.70 -3.86 12.20
N GLN A 51 6.52 -5.04 11.59
CA GLN A 51 7.40 -6.18 11.85
C GLN A 51 8.86 -5.90 11.47
N ALA A 52 9.09 -5.13 10.40
CA ALA A 52 10.42 -4.71 10.04
C ALA A 52 11.03 -3.75 11.07
N LEU A 53 10.25 -2.77 11.56
CA LEU A 53 10.71 -1.86 12.61
C LEU A 53 11.07 -2.59 13.90
N VAL A 54 10.25 -3.57 14.30
CA VAL A 54 10.55 -4.43 15.45
C VAL A 54 11.88 -5.18 15.24
N ASN A 55 12.05 -5.84 14.08
CA ASN A 55 13.30 -6.53 13.76
C ASN A 55 14.50 -5.57 13.74
N SER A 56 14.38 -4.39 13.13
CA SER A 56 15.44 -3.39 13.07
C SER A 56 15.81 -2.87 14.46
N SER A 57 14.83 -2.61 15.33
CA SER A 57 15.09 -2.22 16.73
C SER A 57 15.81 -3.31 17.53
N ALA A 58 15.54 -4.58 17.22
CA ALA A 58 16.26 -5.74 17.74
C ALA A 58 17.62 -5.97 17.06
N ARG A 59 18.06 -5.08 16.17
CA ARG A 59 19.27 -5.18 15.32
C ARG A 59 19.30 -6.39 14.40
N GLN A 60 18.14 -7.00 14.15
CA GLN A 60 17.90 -8.12 13.24
C GLN A 60 17.70 -7.60 11.81
N TYR A 61 18.73 -6.92 11.28
CA TYR A 61 18.64 -6.20 10.01
C TYR A 61 18.48 -7.14 8.81
N LYS A 62 18.99 -8.38 8.89
CA LYS A 62 18.84 -9.38 7.82
C LYS A 62 17.40 -9.86 7.69
N GLU A 63 16.68 -9.90 8.81
CA GLU A 63 15.29 -10.31 8.92
C GLU A 63 14.34 -9.12 8.67
N ALA A 64 14.78 -7.89 8.95
CA ALA A 64 14.00 -6.68 8.67
C ALA A 64 13.93 -6.37 7.17
N LEU A 65 15.05 -6.47 6.46
CA LEU A 65 15.17 -6.11 5.04
C LEU A 65 14.10 -6.75 4.13
N PRO A 66 13.87 -8.07 4.14
CA PRO A 66 12.87 -8.67 3.24
C PRO A 66 11.43 -8.21 3.53
N LYS A 67 11.12 -7.86 4.79
CA LYS A 67 9.82 -7.31 5.17
C LYS A 67 9.64 -5.89 4.65
N LEU A 68 10.68 -5.07 4.73
CA LEU A 68 10.68 -3.73 4.14
C LEU A 68 10.59 -3.79 2.61
N GLU A 69 11.27 -4.72 1.96
CA GLU A 69 11.17 -4.91 0.51
C GLU A 69 9.75 -5.31 0.09
N ALA A 70 9.09 -6.15 0.89
CA ALA A 70 7.68 -6.49 0.67
C ALA A 70 6.75 -5.29 0.89
N ALA A 71 6.97 -4.50 1.95
CA ALA A 71 6.22 -3.26 2.21
C ALA A 71 6.39 -2.25 1.07
N ASN A 72 7.62 -2.05 0.59
CA ASN A 72 7.92 -1.15 -0.52
C ASN A 72 7.27 -1.59 -1.85
N LYS A 73 6.95 -2.87 -2.05
CA LYS A 73 6.15 -3.31 -3.21
C LYS A 73 4.70 -2.81 -3.14
N LEU A 74 4.15 -2.65 -1.94
CA LEU A 74 2.80 -2.16 -1.72
C LEU A 74 2.74 -0.63 -1.80
N ARG A 75 3.74 0.06 -1.22
CA ARG A 75 3.85 1.53 -1.28
C ARG A 75 5.26 1.96 -1.72
N PRO A 76 5.56 1.95 -3.02
CA PRO A 76 6.93 2.20 -3.55
C PRO A 76 7.44 3.63 -3.39
N ASN A 77 6.57 4.57 -3.00
CA ASN A 77 6.89 5.99 -2.81
C ASN A 77 6.62 6.44 -1.37
N ASP A 78 6.62 5.51 -0.42
CA ASP A 78 6.53 5.80 1.00
C ASP A 78 7.92 6.20 1.53
N ALA A 79 8.08 7.46 1.95
CA ALA A 79 9.37 8.01 2.33
C ALA A 79 9.98 7.30 3.54
N ASP A 80 9.15 6.96 4.53
CA ASP A 80 9.55 6.25 5.75
C ASP A 80 10.02 4.82 5.44
N CYS A 81 9.28 4.08 4.62
CA CYS A 81 9.69 2.74 4.19
C CYS A 81 11.01 2.77 3.41
N LEU A 82 11.19 3.75 2.51
CA LEU A 82 12.43 3.91 1.75
C LEU A 82 13.61 4.28 2.65
N GLU A 83 13.39 5.13 3.65
CA GLU A 83 14.40 5.46 4.66
C GLU A 83 14.78 4.22 5.48
N ALA A 84 13.80 3.46 5.96
CA ALA A 84 14.04 2.26 6.73
C ALA A 84 14.86 1.23 5.93
N ILE A 85 14.61 1.09 4.62
CA ILE A 85 15.42 0.25 3.73
C ILE A 85 16.86 0.76 3.66
N ALA A 86 17.05 2.07 3.44
CA ALA A 86 18.37 2.66 3.36
C ALA A 86 19.16 2.48 4.65
N SER A 87 18.54 2.77 5.80
CA SER A 87 19.10 2.58 7.14
C SER A 87 19.49 1.11 7.38
N THR A 88 18.60 0.18 7.02
CA THR A 88 18.86 -1.26 7.13
C THR A 88 20.06 -1.70 6.28
N TYR A 89 20.17 -1.22 5.03
CA TYR A 89 21.34 -1.47 4.19
C TYR A 89 22.64 -0.89 4.77
N ILE A 90 22.60 0.31 5.37
CA ILE A 90 23.75 0.92 6.04
C ILE A 90 24.21 0.06 7.22
N HIS A 91 23.28 -0.39 8.06
CA HIS A 91 23.61 -1.26 9.20
C HIS A 91 24.17 -2.63 8.75
N LEU A 92 23.74 -3.11 7.58
CA LEU A 92 24.31 -4.30 6.94
C LEU A 92 25.64 -4.05 6.21
N ARG A 93 26.22 -2.84 6.31
CA ARG A 93 27.45 -2.41 5.61
C ARG A 93 27.35 -2.47 4.08
N LYS A 94 26.13 -2.48 3.56
CA LYS A 94 25.81 -2.54 2.12
C LYS A 94 25.56 -1.12 1.59
N HIS A 95 26.54 -0.24 1.78
CA HIS A 95 26.40 1.20 1.53
C HIS A 95 25.97 1.54 0.11
N GLY A 96 26.53 0.88 -0.91
CA GLY A 96 26.14 1.09 -2.31
C GLY A 96 24.66 0.81 -2.60
N GLN A 97 24.08 -0.18 -1.91
CA GLN A 97 22.65 -0.52 -2.05
C GLN A 97 21.74 0.48 -1.32
N ALA A 98 22.23 1.17 -0.28
CA ALA A 98 21.46 2.16 0.47
C ALA A 98 21.22 3.47 -0.30
N ILE A 99 22.19 3.87 -1.13
CA ILE A 99 22.19 5.15 -1.87
C ILE A 99 20.89 5.41 -2.66
N PRO A 100 20.40 4.50 -3.54
CA PRO A 100 19.20 4.76 -4.32
C PRO A 100 17.95 4.97 -3.45
N PHE A 101 17.82 4.23 -2.34
CA PHE A 101 16.68 4.35 -1.43
C PHE A 101 16.76 5.65 -0.62
N ALA A 102 17.92 5.98 -0.06
CA ALA A 102 18.14 7.22 0.68
C ALA A 102 17.88 8.46 -0.19
N ARG A 103 18.36 8.44 -1.45
CA ARG A 103 18.13 9.50 -2.43
C ARG A 103 16.66 9.67 -2.74
N LYS A 104 15.93 8.56 -2.94
CA LYS A 104 14.50 8.60 -3.26
C LYS A 104 13.68 9.12 -2.07
N ALA A 105 13.96 8.63 -0.85
CA ALA A 105 13.31 9.12 0.36
C ALA A 105 13.52 10.63 0.57
N ALA A 106 14.76 11.11 0.43
CA ALA A 106 15.10 12.54 0.54
C ALA A 106 14.43 13.42 -0.54
N ALA A 107 14.10 12.86 -1.70
CA ALA A 107 13.43 13.57 -2.78
C ALA A 107 11.91 13.65 -2.58
N LEU A 108 11.31 12.66 -1.91
CA LEU A 108 9.89 12.59 -1.63
C LEU A 108 9.49 13.51 -0.47
N ASP A 109 10.32 13.60 0.55
CA ASP A 109 10.12 14.50 1.68
C ASP A 109 11.37 15.38 1.90
N LYS A 110 11.19 16.67 1.57
CA LYS A 110 12.23 17.70 1.68
C LYS A 110 12.49 18.17 3.10
N GLU A 111 11.64 17.84 4.06
CA GLU A 111 11.84 18.12 5.48
C GLU A 111 12.41 16.89 6.21
N PHE A 112 12.24 15.69 5.65
CA PHE A 112 12.81 14.47 6.21
C PHE A 112 14.35 14.47 6.15
N GLU A 113 14.98 14.70 7.30
CA GLU A 113 16.42 14.90 7.43
C GLU A 113 17.20 13.58 7.42
N GLN A 114 16.63 12.52 8.00
CA GLN A 114 17.29 11.23 8.17
C GLN A 114 17.77 10.59 6.86
N PRO A 115 16.99 10.58 5.75
CA PRO A 115 17.47 10.10 4.47
C PRO A 115 18.72 10.81 3.94
N ARG A 116 18.88 12.11 4.20
CA ARG A 116 20.07 12.87 3.76
C ARG A 116 21.30 12.46 4.55
N LEU A 117 21.16 12.25 5.87
CA LEU A 117 22.21 11.72 6.73
C LEU A 117 22.64 10.31 6.31
N ASN A 118 21.66 9.45 6.01
CA ASN A 118 21.89 8.10 5.50
C ASN A 118 22.62 8.14 4.14
N LEU A 119 22.21 9.04 3.23
CA LEU A 119 22.86 9.24 1.94
C LEU A 119 24.31 9.71 2.12
N ALA A 120 24.57 10.70 2.98
CA ALA A 120 25.91 11.19 3.28
C ALA A 120 26.81 10.07 3.83
N THR A 121 26.29 9.30 4.79
CA THR A 121 27.00 8.14 5.37
C THR A 121 27.34 7.11 4.30
N ALA A 122 26.38 6.77 3.43
CA ALA A 122 26.59 5.78 2.39
C ALA A 122 27.60 6.25 1.32
N LEU A 123 27.58 7.54 0.95
CA LEU A 123 28.53 8.12 0.00
C LEU A 123 29.95 8.17 0.58
N LEU A 124 30.11 8.60 1.83
CA LEU A 124 31.42 8.63 2.50
C LEU A 124 32.04 7.23 2.64
N ALA A 125 31.22 6.19 2.79
CA ALA A 125 31.71 4.81 2.90
C ALA A 125 31.99 4.14 1.54
N THR A 126 31.65 4.79 0.42
CA THR A 126 31.84 4.25 -0.94
C THR A 126 32.83 5.04 -1.79
N GLY A 127 33.22 6.25 -1.36
CA GLY A 127 34.34 7.01 -1.91
C GLY A 127 35.65 6.71 -1.18
#